data_AF-A0A6V7H2L0-F1
#
_entry.id   AF-A0A6V7H2L0-F1
#
_cell.length_a   1.000
_cell.length_b   1.000
_cell.length_c   1.000
_cell.angle_alpha   90.00
_cell.angle_beta   90.00
_cell.angle_gamma   90.00
#
_symmetry.space_group_name_H-M   'P 1'
#
loop_
_entity.id
_entity.type
_entity.pdbx_description
1 polymer ?
#
loop_
_entity_poly.entity_id
_entity_poly.type
_entity_poly.pdbx_seq_one_letter_code
_entity_poly.pdbx_strand_id
1 'polypeptide(L)' 'SYIDMSFSQHDTDGTRCVNLQHADLGEKDIEAILHWHNIYRNTVANGHEERGNPGPQRPAKFMMEL' A
#
# COMPACT_ATOMS: atom_id res chain seq x y z
N SER A 1 24.86 11.88 36.86
CA SER A 1 25.21 10.53 36.37
C SER A 1 23.94 9.89 35.84
N TYR A 2 23.95 9.56 34.54
CA TYR A 2 23.01 8.76 33.74
C TYR A 2 21.52 8.72 34.12
N ILE A 3 20.69 9.36 33.28
CA ILE A 3 19.27 9.05 33.14
C ILE A 3 19.20 7.67 32.49
N ASP A 4 18.56 6.71 33.16
CA ASP A 4 18.18 5.43 32.57
C ASP A 4 17.13 5.71 31.49
N MET A 5 17.61 5.81 30.26
CA MET A 5 16.79 6.01 29.09
C MET A 5 16.33 4.63 28.62
N SER A 6 15.58 3.93 29.49
CA SER A 6 14.89 2.71 29.14
C SER A 6 13.78 3.09 28.16
N PHE A 7 14.13 3.18 26.88
CA PHE A 7 13.19 3.20 25.78
C PHE A 7 12.28 1.99 25.97
N SER A 8 11.07 2.23 26.45
CA SER A 8 10.00 1.23 26.39
C SER A 8 9.88 0.89 24.91
N GLN A 9 10.36 -0.32 24.57
CA GLN A 9 10.21 -0.91 23.26
C GLN A 9 8.71 -1.15 23.10
N HIS A 10 8.00 -0.11 22.66
CA HIS A 10 6.61 -0.22 22.27
C HIS A 10 6.56 -1.33 21.23
N ASP A 11 5.81 -2.38 21.54
CA ASP A 11 5.50 -3.45 20.61
C ASP A 11 4.71 -2.84 19.43
N THR A 12 5.44 -2.41 18.39
CA THR A 12 4.87 -1.77 17.20
C THR A 12 4.15 -2.76 16.30
N ASP A 13 4.44 -4.05 16.46
CA ASP A 13 4.01 -5.10 15.53
C ASP A 13 2.96 -6.05 16.13
N GLY A 14 2.70 -5.89 17.43
CA GLY A 14 1.68 -6.60 18.19
C GLY A 14 2.14 -8.00 18.60
N THR A 15 1.84 -8.35 19.86
CA THR A 15 2.19 -9.62 20.51
C THR A 15 1.82 -10.92 19.78
N ARG A 16 1.01 -10.84 18.71
CA ARG A 16 0.61 -11.99 17.88
C ARG A 16 1.57 -12.29 16.73
N CYS A 17 2.47 -11.37 16.40
CA CYS A 17 3.46 -11.53 15.33
C CYS A 17 4.68 -12.31 15.84
N VAL A 18 4.47 -13.60 16.15
CA VAL A 18 5.54 -14.48 16.64
C VAL A 18 6.53 -14.77 15.51
N ASN A 19 7.84 -14.60 15.78
CA ASN A 19 8.92 -14.77 14.79
C ASN A 19 8.84 -13.84 13.57
N LEU A 20 8.30 -12.63 13.75
CA LEU A 20 8.30 -11.64 12.69
C LEU A 20 9.74 -11.35 12.23
N GLN A 21 9.95 -11.40 10.92
CA GLN A 21 11.15 -10.87 10.30
C GLN A 21 10.83 -9.47 9.81
N HIS A 22 11.39 -8.46 10.47
CA HIS A 22 11.27 -7.07 10.03
C HIS A 22 11.97 -6.90 8.69
N ALA A 23 11.21 -6.51 7.68
CA ALA A 23 11.73 -6.09 6.39
C ALA A 23 10.85 -4.95 5.89
N ASP A 24 11.47 -3.78 5.73
CA ASP A 24 10.82 -2.66 5.06
C ASP A 24 10.83 -2.89 3.55
N LEU A 25 9.94 -2.18 2.86
CA LEU A 25 9.91 -2.16 1.40
C LEU A 25 11.13 -1.42 0.87
N GLY A 26 11.84 -2.04 -0.08
CA GLY A 26 12.88 -1.35 -0.83
C GLY A 26 12.29 -0.37 -1.83
N GLU A 27 13.14 0.52 -2.37
CA GLU A 27 12.74 1.48 -3.41
C GLU A 27 12.07 0.80 -4.62
N LYS A 28 12.59 -0.36 -5.03
CA LYS A 28 12.02 -1.17 -6.13
C LYS A 28 10.63 -1.71 -5.81
N ASP A 29 10.40 -2.09 -4.55
CA ASP A 29 9.10 -2.60 -4.12
C ASP A 29 8.07 -1.46 -4.09
N ILE A 30 8.49 -0.28 -3.60
CA ILE A 30 7.69 0.95 -3.59
C ILE A 30 7.34 1.36 -5.02
N GLU A 31 8.31 1.38 -5.93
CA GLU A 31 8.10 1.70 -7.35
C GLU A 31 7.12 0.71 -8.01
N ALA A 32 7.29 -0.59 -7.75
CA ALA A 32 6.40 -1.62 -8.27
C ALA A 32 4.96 -1.45 -7.77
N ILE A 33 4.78 -1.16 -6.48
CA ILE A 33 3.46 -0.89 -5.89
C ILE A 33 2.82 0.32 -6.57
N LEU A 34 3.57 1.42 -6.71
CA LEU A 34 3.08 2.65 -7.32
C LEU A 34 2.67 2.42 -8.79
N HIS A 35 3.53 1.74 -9.55
CA HIS A 35 3.29 1.39 -10.94
C HIS A 35 2.00 0.60 -11.14
N TRP A 36 1.79 -0.47 -10.36
CA TRP A 36 0.60 -1.31 -10.49
C TRP A 36 -0.67 -0.59 -10.07
N HIS A 37 -0.62 0.25 -9.02
CA HIS A 37 -1.78 1.06 -8.64
C HIS A 37 -2.20 1.98 -9.78
N ASN A 38 -1.24 2.67 -10.40
CA ASN A 38 -1.51 3.59 -11.48
C ASN A 38 -2.00 2.88 -12.76
N ILE A 39 -1.48 1.68 -13.07
CA ILE A 39 -2.05 0.84 -14.14
C ILE A 39 -3.53 0.58 -13.88
N TYR A 40 -3.90 0.09 -12.70
CA TYR A 40 -5.30 -0.22 -12.41
C TYR A 40 -6.19 1.03 -12.37
N ARG A 41 -5.69 2.15 -11.82
CA ARG A 41 -6.38 3.44 -11.88
C ARG A 41 -6.68 3.85 -13.32
N ASN A 42 -5.71 3.69 -14.21
CA ASN A 42 -5.86 4.00 -15.64
C ASN A 42 -6.78 3.01 -16.36
N THR A 43 -6.74 1.71 -16.03
CA THR A 43 -7.68 0.71 -16.57
C THR A 43 -9.12 1.11 -16.28
N VAL A 44 -9.41 1.50 -15.03
CA VAL A 44 -10.76 1.96 -14.63
C VAL A 44 -11.09 3.30 -15.28
N ALA A 45 -10.16 4.27 -15.28
CA ALA A 45 -10.40 5.61 -15.82
C ALA A 45 -10.72 5.60 -17.32
N ASN A 46 -10.11 4.68 -18.08
CA ASN A 46 -10.40 4.49 -19.50
C ASN A 46 -11.66 3.65 -19.77
N GLY A 47 -12.32 3.13 -18.73
CA GLY A 47 -13.53 2.33 -18.86
C GLY A 47 -13.28 0.89 -19.33
N HIS A 48 -12.10 0.34 -19.05
CA HIS A 48 -11.71 -1.02 -19.48
C HIS A 48 -11.92 -2.10 -18.40
N GLU A 49 -12.42 -1.75 -17.20
CA GLU A 49 -12.74 -2.74 -16.16
C GLU A 49 -14.19 -3.20 -16.26
N GLU A 50 -14.37 -4.41 -16.79
CA GLU A 50 -15.67 -5.02 -17.07
C GLU A 50 -16.39 -5.54 -15.82
N ARG A 51 -15.66 -5.85 -14.74
CA ARG A 51 -16.25 -6.47 -13.54
C ARG A 51 -17.05 -5.45 -12.73
N GLY A 52 -18.25 -5.85 -12.30
CA GLY A 52 -19.12 -5.07 -11.41
C GLY A 52 -20.47 -5.77 -11.19
N ASN A 53 -21.29 -5.25 -10.27
CA ASN A 53 -22.67 -5.70 -10.08
C ASN A 53 -23.64 -4.51 -9.88
N PRO A 54 -24.19 -3.92 -10.97
CA PRO A 54 -23.91 -4.22 -12.37
C PRO A 54 -22.53 -3.67 -12.82
N GLY A 55 -21.94 -4.28 -13.85
CA GLY A 55 -20.76 -3.77 -14.56
C GLY A 55 -21.13 -3.19 -15.93
N PRO A 56 -20.18 -2.58 -16.67
CA PRO A 56 -18.78 -2.32 -16.32
C PRO A 56 -18.58 -1.11 -15.39
N GLN A 57 -17.37 -0.93 -14.85
CA GLN A 57 -17.01 0.30 -14.14
C GLN A 57 -16.99 1.49 -15.11
N ARG A 58 -17.55 2.64 -14.69
CA ARG A 58 -17.63 3.83 -15.55
C ARG A 58 -16.25 4.51 -15.70
N PRO A 59 -15.92 5.04 -16.89
CA PRO A 59 -14.68 5.80 -17.09
C PRO A 59 -14.68 7.08 -16.25
N ALA A 60 -13.48 7.58 -15.93
CA ALA A 60 -13.26 8.79 -15.17
C ALA A 60 -12.55 9.84 -16.02
N LYS A 61 -13.11 11.06 -16.08
CA LYS A 61 -12.53 12.17 -16.85
C LYS A 61 -11.21 12.68 -16.24
N PHE A 62 -11.07 12.57 -14.91
CA PHE A 62 -9.90 13.05 -14.18
C PHE A 62 -9.49 12.03 -13.12
N MET A 63 -8.59 11.12 -13.48
CA MET A 63 -7.95 10.19 -12.56
C MET A 63 -6.44 10.40 -12.64
N MET A 64 -5.88 11.14 -11.69
CA MET A 64 -4.43 11.42 -11.65
C MET A 64 -3.65 10.21 -11.14
N GLU A 65 -2.39 10.11 -11.54
CA GLU A 65 -1.43 9.18 -10.94
C GLU A 65 -1.28 9.47 -9.43
N LEU A 66 -0.96 8.45 -8.65
CA LEU A 66 -0.59 8.59 -7.24
C LEU A 66 0.79 9.23 -7.06
#